data_AF-A0A962W0A5-F1
#
_entry.id   AF-A0A962W0A5-F1
#
_cell.length_a   1.000
_cell.length_b   1.000
_cell.length_c   1.000
_cell.angle_alpha   90.00
_cell.angle_beta   90.00
_cell.angle_gamma   90.00
#
_symmetry.space_group_name_H-M   'P 1'
#
loop_
_entity.id
_entity.type
_entity.pdbx_description
1 polymer ?
#
loop_
_entity_poly.entity_id
_entity_poly.type
_entity_poly.pdbx_seq_one_letter_code
_entity_poly.pdbx_strand_id
1 'polypeptide(L)' 'MQEFPTGPHDLIADIGGTNARFARVDAHRRIYAEQILACADFTGLTTAATAYLQATGGP' A
#
# COMPACT_ATOMS: atom_id res chain seq x y z
N MET A 1 -0.44 2.41 -19.36
CA MET A 1 -0.69 3.30 -18.21
C MET A 1 -1.87 2.71 -17.48
N GLN A 2 -1.72 2.19 -16.27
CA GLN A 2 -2.87 1.72 -15.49
C GLN A 2 -3.67 2.96 -15.07
N GLU A 3 -4.95 2.98 -15.41
CA GLU A 3 -5.87 4.03 -14.98
C GLU A 3 -6.19 3.77 -13.51
N PHE A 4 -5.67 4.63 -12.62
CA PHE A 4 -6.05 4.61 -11.23
C PHE A 4 -7.37 5.39 -11.07
N PRO A 5 -8.39 4.84 -10.39
CA PRO A 5 -9.66 5.53 -10.22
C PRO A 5 -9.44 6.89 -9.56
N THR A 6 -10.03 7.98 -10.04
CA THR A 6 -9.90 9.29 -9.38
C THR A 6 -10.86 9.38 -8.19
N GLY A 7 -10.34 9.43 -6.96
CA GLY A 7 -11.12 9.58 -5.72
C GLY A 7 -10.28 9.28 -4.46
N PRO A 8 -10.81 9.48 -3.24
CA PRO A 8 -10.12 9.05 -2.02
C PRO A 8 -9.86 7.54 -2.08
N HIS A 9 -8.61 7.14 -1.90
CA HIS A 9 -8.21 5.74 -1.79
C HIS A 9 -7.83 5.43 -0.35
N ASP A 10 -8.51 4.46 0.24
CA ASP A 10 -8.06 3.96 1.54
C ASP A 10 -6.78 3.14 1.34
N LEU A 11 -5.87 3.26 2.31
CA LEU A 11 -4.74 2.35 2.47
C LEU A 11 -5.11 1.32 3.53
N ILE A 12 -5.03 0.04 3.18
CA ILE A 12 -5.16 -1.06 4.13
C ILE A 12 -3.84 -1.83 4.21
N ALA A 13 -3.60 -2.46 5.35
CA ALA A 13 -2.43 -3.30 5.55
C ALA A 13 -2.73 -4.51 6.43
N ASP A 14 -2.03 -5.60 6.16
CA ASP A 14 -1.92 -6.79 7.00
C ASP A 14 -0.46 -6.93 7.43
N ILE A 15 -0.20 -6.79 8.73
CA ILE A 15 1.14 -6.57 9.29
C ILE A 15 1.51 -7.76 10.17
N GLY A 16 2.49 -8.54 9.72
CA GLY A 16 3.17 -9.56 10.51
C GLY A 16 4.52 -9.09 11.04
N GLY A 17 5.20 -9.97 11.77
CA GLY A 17 6.54 -9.67 12.32
C GLY A 17 7.65 -9.58 11.25
N THR A 18 7.49 -10.27 10.12
CA THR A 18 8.52 -10.35 9.07
C THR A 18 8.11 -9.62 7.79
N ASN A 19 6.82 -9.55 7.49
CA ASN A 19 6.29 -8.97 6.27
C ASN A 19 5.07 -8.10 6.56
N ALA A 20 4.93 -7.02 5.80
CA ALA A 20 3.73 -6.20 5.75
C ALA A 20 3.17 -6.23 4.32
N ARG A 21 1.90 -6.57 4.17
CA ARG A 21 1.18 -6.51 2.89
C ARG A 21 0.32 -5.25 2.88
N PHE A 22 0.51 -4.40 1.88
CA PHE A 22 -0.28 -3.19 1.66
C PHE A 22 -1.15 -3.35 0.41
N ALA A 23 -2.31 -2.68 0.42
CA ALA A 23 -3.19 -2.59 -0.74
C ALA A 23 -3.96 -1.27 -0.74
N ARG A 24 -4.49 -0.89 -1.92
CA ARG A 24 -5.44 0.22 -2.08
C ARG A 24 -6.86 -0.29 -2.06
N VAL A 25 -7.78 0.56 -1.62
CA VAL A 25 -9.22 0.33 -1.77
C VAL A 25 -9.82 1.47 -2.61
N ASP A 26 -10.55 1.12 -3.67
CA ASP A 26 -11.26 2.10 -4.49
C ASP A 26 -12.60 2.54 -3.85
N ALA A 27 -13.27 3.51 -4.48
CA ALA A 27 -14.58 4.01 -4.02
C ALA A 27 -15.69 2.92 -4.03
N HIS A 28 -15.48 1.80 -4.71
CA HIS A 28 -16.38 0.65 -4.76
C HIS A 28 -15.97 -0.47 -3.80
N ARG A 29 -15.05 -0.19 -2.86
CA ARG A 29 -14.54 -1.15 -1.87
C ARG A 29 -13.75 -2.31 -2.48
N ARG A 30 -13.24 -2.16 -3.70
CA ARG A 30 -12.38 -3.17 -4.35
C ARG A 30 -10.94 -2.98 -3.91
N ILE A 31 -10.30 -4.08 -3.53
CA ILE A 31 -8.88 -4.13 -3.17
C ILE A 31 -8.06 -4.24 -4.45
N TYR A 32 -7.00 -3.44 -4.58
CA TYR A 32 -6.09 -3.46 -5.72
C TYR A 32 -4.66 -3.03 -5.34
N ALA A 33 -3.71 -3.19 -6.29
CA ALA A 33 -2.30 -2.83 -6.15
C ALA A 33 -1.57 -3.47 -4.95
N GLU A 34 -1.90 -4.71 -4.62
CA GLU A 34 -1.30 -5.44 -3.51
C GLU A 34 0.23 -5.59 -3.64
N GLN A 35 0.96 -5.29 -2.57
CA GLN A 35 2.41 -5.50 -2.49
C GLN A 35 2.81 -6.00 -1.11
N ILE A 36 3.76 -6.94 -1.07
CA ILE A 36 4.37 -7.45 0.15
C ILE A 36 5.75 -6.80 0.30
N LEU A 37 5.98 -6.17 1.46
CA LEU A 37 7.25 -5.56 1.83
C LEU A 37 7.86 -6.33 3.01
N ALA A 38 9.15 -6.63 2.93
CA ALA A 38 9.87 -7.23 4.05
C ALA A 38 10.09 -6.17 5.13
N CYS A 39 9.67 -6.45 6.36
CA CYS A 39 9.77 -5.48 7.45
C CYS A 39 11.23 -5.08 7.76
N ALA A 40 12.19 -5.98 7.50
CA ALA A 40 13.61 -5.74 7.73
C ALA A 40 14.20 -4.63 6.83
N ASP A 41 13.55 -4.31 5.71
CA ASP A 41 14.01 -3.28 4.77
C ASP A 41 13.59 -1.86 5.19
N PHE A 42 12.77 -1.73 6.23
CA PHE A 42 12.20 -0.45 6.66
C PHE A 42 12.41 -0.22 8.15
N THR A 43 12.68 1.03 8.53
CA THR A 43 12.84 1.42 9.94
C THR A 43 11.54 1.35 10.75
N GLY A 44 10.39 1.23 10.08
CA GLY A 44 9.09 1.07 10.71
C GLY A 44 7.93 1.08 9.71
N LEU A 45 6.71 0.98 10.22
CA LEU A 45 5.51 0.91 9.38
C LEU A 45 5.28 2.16 8.54
N THR A 46 5.59 3.35 9.07
CA THR A 46 5.45 4.60 8.32
C THR A 46 6.36 4.62 7.09
N THR A 47 7.61 4.17 7.23
CA THR A 47 8.55 4.17 6.09
C THR A 47 8.18 3.11 5.05
N ALA A 48 7.68 1.94 5.47
CA ALA A 48 7.13 0.94 4.57
C ALA A 48 5.87 1.45 3.82
N ALA A 49 4.94 2.10 4.53
CA ALA A 49 3.71 2.66 3.95
C ALA A 49 4.03 3.78 2.93
N THR A 50 4.97 4.68 3.25
CA THR A 50 5.44 5.71 2.31
C THR A 50 6.08 5.10 1.07
N ALA A 51 6.94 4.09 1.22
CA ALA A 51 7.55 3.41 0.08
C ALA A 51 6.50 2.75 -0.82
N TYR A 52 5.52 2.07 -0.22
CA TYR A 52 4.36 1.54 -0.95
C TYR A 52 3.58 2.64 -1.67
N LEU A 53 3.35 3.79 -1.01
CA LEU A 53 2.61 4.90 -1.59
C LEU A 53 3.29 5.47 -2.82
N GLN A 54 4.59 5.75 -2.73
CA GLN A 54 5.41 6.22 -3.83
C GLN A 54 5.45 5.22 -5.00
N ALA A 55 5.56 3.92 -4.71
CA ALA A 55 5.59 2.88 -5.73
C ALA A 55 4.26 2.70 -6.48
N THR A 56 3.15 3.12 -5.89
CA THR A 56 1.80 2.95 -6.45
C THR A 56 1.11 4.26 -6.83
N GLY A 57 1.89 5.35 -6.95
CA GLY A 57 1.40 6.64 -7.45
C GLY A 57 0.62 7.49 -6.45
N GLY A 58 0.76 7.20 -5.15
CA GLY A 58 0.28 8.06 -4.06
C GLY A 58 1.29 9.14 -3.65
N PRO A 59 0.92 10.04 -2.71
CA PRO A 59 1.83 11.04 -2.16
C PRO A 59 3.03 10.44 -1.42
#